data_AF-A0A9E6EHC9-F1
#
_entry.id   AF-A0A9E6EHC9-F1
#
_cell.length_a   1.000
_cell.length_b   1.000
_cell.length_c   1.000
_cell.angle_alpha   90.00
_cell.angle_beta   90.00
_cell.angle_gamma   90.00
#
_symmetry.space_group_name_H-M   'P 1'
#
loop_
_entity.id
_entity.type
_entity.pdbx_description
1 polymer ?
#
loop_
_entity_poly.entity_id
_entity_poly.type
_entity_poly.pdbx_seq_one_letter_code
_entity_poly.pdbx_strand_id
1 'polypeptide(L)'
;TSSAGINAAGQTVDPTQSLAGQSANLGTTAAAAGTITINGTAVNWDNSQSINTILGNINNANLGVTAGWDAVNEKITLASDTQGASSQITLAQTGGNLLGVFNLTAGTAAGSDASPTNAGVALNSAAAHLDRAVTSGTFTLNGVVFNVDAATDSLNTVLARINNSSAGVTATFNVATESITLIQKNTGSANQIVLGAAGDTSNLLYALQLSPNNPPVGGAADTVSGSDTKLSLNGGAVQSFSGTQITALIPGVTVQVEGLGTAQLAVGANVDTMVGTINKFVTDYNDVMDFINTKITEEAFDSPATAAERIQGTFRSNSNFLETKSRLTALVGSVVSGLPASMSQLAQVGITTSADQNGTTGKLVLSESKLRSALAADPAAVDAMFNTPTNGIMSQIHTAINSLTDSSTGAFTVEKKMYAAEMKDITEQIANIEDSMVAKEAALRKQYALMESMVSEFNSLGKQLTALANSTKST
;
A
#
# COMPACT_ATOMS: atom_id res chain seq x y z
N THR A 1 24.79 -24.04 44.75
CA THR A 1 25.23 -25.44 44.95
C THR A 1 24.38 -26.09 46.04
N SER A 2 24.11 -27.40 45.94
CA SER A 2 23.33 -28.15 46.94
C SER A 2 24.06 -29.43 47.32
N SER A 3 23.97 -29.81 48.59
CA SER A 3 24.52 -31.08 49.10
C SER A 3 23.74 -32.31 48.63
N ALA A 4 24.31 -33.50 48.83
CA ALA A 4 23.51 -34.72 48.95
C ALA A 4 22.78 -34.76 50.31
N GLY A 5 21.80 -35.66 50.48
CA GLY A 5 21.12 -35.83 51.78
C GLY A 5 22.15 -36.07 52.89
N ILE A 6 22.04 -35.37 54.02
CA ILE A 6 23.06 -35.39 55.09
C ILE A 6 22.77 -36.43 56.18
N ASN A 7 21.60 -37.06 56.14
CA ASN A 7 21.17 -38.06 57.10
C ASN A 7 21.96 -39.37 56.99
N ALA A 8 22.07 -40.09 58.11
CA ALA A 8 22.37 -41.50 58.09
C ALA A 8 21.20 -42.27 57.44
N ALA A 9 21.50 -43.39 56.78
CA ALA A 9 20.50 -44.15 56.05
C ALA A 9 19.28 -44.51 56.93
N GLY A 10 18.09 -44.05 56.51
CA GLY A 10 16.83 -44.30 57.20
C GLY A 10 16.58 -43.45 58.44
N GLN A 11 17.43 -42.45 58.72
CA GLN A 11 17.24 -41.50 59.81
C GLN A 11 16.73 -40.15 59.30
N THR A 12 16.14 -39.35 60.20
CA THR A 12 15.70 -37.99 59.90
C THR A 12 16.53 -36.97 60.68
N VAL A 13 16.94 -35.90 60.02
CA VAL A 13 17.67 -34.79 60.63
C VAL A 13 16.71 -33.73 61.15
N ASP A 14 16.80 -33.44 62.45
CA ASP A 14 16.16 -32.27 63.06
C ASP A 14 17.13 -31.08 62.99
N PRO A 15 16.85 -30.02 62.22
CA PRO A 15 17.78 -28.92 62.06
C PRO A 15 17.86 -28.00 63.29
N THR A 16 17.02 -28.20 64.31
CA THR A 16 17.01 -27.42 65.56
C THR A 16 17.86 -28.03 66.67
N GLN A 17 18.19 -29.31 66.58
CA GLN A 17 19.08 -29.98 67.54
C GLN A 17 20.54 -29.68 67.25
N SER A 18 21.40 -29.82 68.26
CA SER A 18 22.84 -29.61 68.08
C SER A 18 23.47 -30.76 67.29
N LEU A 19 24.52 -30.45 66.50
CA LEU A 19 25.24 -31.49 65.72
C LEU A 19 25.73 -32.64 66.61
N ALA A 20 26.19 -32.36 67.83
CA ALA A 20 26.58 -33.37 68.80
C ALA A 20 25.39 -34.18 69.32
N GLY A 21 24.27 -33.50 69.63
CA GLY A 21 23.06 -34.11 70.17
C GLY A 21 22.36 -35.06 69.21
N GLN A 22 22.51 -34.83 67.90
CA GLN A 22 21.92 -35.67 66.84
C GLN A 22 22.93 -36.50 66.04
N SER A 23 24.11 -36.77 66.60
CA SER A 23 25.21 -37.45 65.88
C SER A 23 24.84 -38.81 65.29
N ALA A 24 23.86 -39.53 65.85
CA ALA A 24 23.34 -40.80 65.32
C ALA A 24 22.48 -40.65 64.05
N ASN A 25 21.95 -39.44 63.80
CA ASN A 25 21.08 -39.14 62.66
C ASN A 25 21.85 -38.57 61.47
N LEU A 26 23.12 -38.18 61.65
CA LEU A 26 23.98 -37.62 60.61
C LEU A 26 24.81 -38.72 59.96
N GLY A 27 25.04 -38.62 58.64
CA GLY A 27 25.90 -39.58 57.91
C GLY A 27 27.37 -39.52 58.32
N THR A 28 27.82 -38.41 58.91
CA THR A 28 29.17 -38.18 59.39
C THR A 28 29.14 -37.52 60.77
N THR A 29 29.89 -38.05 61.74
CA THR A 29 30.00 -37.45 63.09
C THR A 29 30.78 -36.13 63.03
N ALA A 30 30.20 -35.06 63.59
CA ALA A 30 30.82 -33.74 63.63
C ALA A 30 31.98 -33.66 64.64
N ALA A 31 33.10 -33.04 64.22
CA ALA A 31 34.20 -32.67 65.10
C ALA A 31 33.76 -31.63 66.15
N ALA A 32 34.52 -31.47 67.24
CA ALA A 32 34.16 -30.57 68.34
C ALA A 32 33.98 -29.11 67.90
N ALA A 33 34.87 -28.62 67.03
CA ALA A 33 34.78 -27.30 66.42
C ALA A 33 35.61 -27.24 65.13
N GLY A 34 35.43 -26.17 64.35
CA GLY A 34 36.21 -25.92 63.15
C GLY A 34 35.90 -24.61 62.47
N THR A 35 36.46 -24.46 61.27
CA THR A 35 36.29 -23.27 60.43
C THR A 35 36.15 -23.72 58.98
N ILE A 36 35.09 -23.24 58.33
CA ILE A 36 34.97 -23.25 56.87
C ILE A 36 35.20 -21.84 56.35
N THR A 37 35.53 -21.70 55.07
CA THR A 37 35.45 -20.41 54.38
C THR A 37 34.41 -20.48 53.28
N ILE A 38 33.63 -19.42 53.15
CA ILE A 38 32.69 -19.21 52.05
C ILE A 38 33.08 -17.90 51.38
N ASN A 39 33.38 -17.97 50.08
CA ASN A 39 33.89 -16.82 49.30
C ASN A 39 35.10 -16.14 49.95
N GLY A 40 35.96 -16.92 50.61
CA GLY A 40 37.17 -16.46 51.29
C GLY A 40 36.97 -15.96 52.73
N THR A 41 35.73 -15.77 53.18
CA THR A 41 35.43 -15.31 54.54
C THR A 41 35.19 -16.50 55.48
N ALA A 42 35.80 -16.46 56.66
CA ALA A 42 35.73 -17.55 57.64
C ALA A 42 34.38 -17.60 58.37
N VAL A 43 33.85 -18.82 58.52
CA VAL A 43 32.69 -19.15 59.36
C VAL A 43 33.15 -20.19 60.37
N ASN A 44 33.23 -19.76 61.63
CA ASN A 44 33.56 -20.63 62.75
C ASN A 44 32.30 -21.36 63.22
N TRP A 45 32.46 -22.61 63.61
CA TRP A 45 31.36 -23.45 64.09
C TRP A 45 31.86 -24.38 65.19
N ASP A 46 30.93 -24.85 66.02
CA ASP A 46 31.16 -25.91 66.99
C ASP A 46 29.98 -26.89 67.01
N ASN A 47 30.20 -28.11 67.51
CA ASN A 47 29.17 -29.15 67.48
C ASN A 47 28.05 -28.96 68.52
N SER A 48 28.12 -27.94 69.39
CA SER A 48 27.01 -27.56 70.27
C SER A 48 25.94 -26.73 69.53
N GLN A 49 26.27 -26.19 68.35
CA GLN A 49 25.34 -25.45 67.49
C GLN A 49 24.42 -26.40 66.69
N SER A 50 23.23 -25.91 66.38
CA SER A 50 22.29 -26.60 65.46
C SER A 50 22.57 -26.25 64.00
N ILE A 51 22.03 -27.04 63.07
CA ILE A 51 22.08 -26.72 61.63
C ILE A 51 21.46 -25.34 61.37
N ASN A 52 20.29 -25.05 61.95
CA ASN A 52 19.63 -23.75 61.82
C ASN A 52 20.51 -22.60 62.34
N THR A 53 21.21 -22.82 63.45
CA THR A 53 22.15 -21.82 63.98
C THR A 53 23.31 -21.57 63.02
N ILE A 54 23.91 -22.63 62.47
CA ILE A 54 25.02 -22.51 61.53
C ILE A 54 24.58 -21.85 60.21
N LEU A 55 23.43 -22.24 59.65
CA LEU A 55 22.88 -21.60 58.44
C LEU A 55 22.49 -20.14 58.71
N GLY A 56 21.93 -19.85 59.88
CA GLY A 56 21.65 -18.49 60.32
C GLY A 56 22.92 -17.64 60.43
N ASN A 57 24.01 -18.19 60.97
CA ASN A 57 25.29 -17.52 61.03
C ASN A 57 25.86 -17.24 59.63
N ILE A 58 25.73 -18.18 58.69
CA ILE A 58 26.13 -17.99 57.28
C ILE A 58 25.33 -16.85 56.65
N ASN A 59 24.00 -16.83 56.81
CA ASN A 59 23.12 -15.79 56.26
C ASN A 59 23.38 -14.41 56.87
N ASN A 60 23.75 -14.34 58.15
CA ASN A 60 24.02 -13.08 58.85
C ASN A 60 25.44 -12.53 58.61
N ALA A 61 26.35 -13.34 58.04
CA ALA A 61 27.75 -12.95 57.85
C ALA A 61 28.03 -12.24 56.50
N ASN A 62 27.00 -11.96 55.70
CA ASN A 62 27.09 -11.26 54.41
C ASN A 62 28.15 -11.88 53.47
N LEU A 63 28.09 -13.19 53.29
CA LEU A 63 29.10 -13.99 52.58
C LEU A 63 28.88 -14.04 51.07
N GLY A 64 27.92 -13.27 50.54
CA GLY A 64 27.47 -13.33 49.14
C GLY A 64 26.72 -14.63 48.81
N VAL A 65 26.20 -15.31 49.85
CA VAL A 65 25.36 -16.49 49.71
C VAL A 65 24.18 -16.46 50.69
N THR A 66 23.09 -17.06 50.26
CA THR A 66 21.95 -17.44 51.08
C THR A 66 21.95 -18.96 51.27
N ALA A 67 22.01 -19.39 52.52
CA ALA A 67 22.00 -20.76 52.98
C ALA A 67 20.62 -21.21 53.46
N GLY A 68 20.24 -22.44 53.13
CA GLY A 68 18.92 -22.99 53.42
C GLY A 68 18.94 -24.48 53.73
N TRP A 69 17.88 -24.94 54.40
CA TRP A 69 17.58 -26.34 54.68
C TRP A 69 16.40 -26.80 53.83
N ASP A 70 16.61 -27.81 53.00
CA ASP A 70 15.55 -28.53 52.29
C ASP A 70 15.11 -29.72 53.16
N ALA A 71 13.96 -29.57 53.82
CA ALA A 71 13.42 -30.61 54.71
C ALA A 71 12.90 -31.85 53.97
N VAL A 72 12.59 -31.74 52.67
CA VAL A 72 12.07 -32.86 51.88
C VAL A 72 13.21 -33.78 51.45
N ASN A 73 14.34 -33.18 51.06
CA ASN A 73 15.50 -33.93 50.56
C ASN A 73 16.64 -34.05 51.58
N GLU A 74 16.48 -33.47 52.77
CA GLU A 74 17.45 -33.43 53.87
C GLU A 74 18.81 -32.85 53.46
N LYS A 75 18.78 -31.72 52.74
CA LYS A 75 19.95 -31.10 52.11
C LYS A 75 20.18 -29.67 52.61
N ILE A 76 21.46 -29.31 52.69
CA ILE A 76 21.90 -27.92 52.70
C ILE A 76 21.94 -27.36 51.27
N THR A 77 21.36 -26.17 51.07
CA THR A 77 21.48 -25.38 49.85
C THR A 77 22.26 -24.10 50.12
N LEU A 78 23.20 -23.75 49.23
CA LEU A 78 23.86 -22.45 49.20
C LEU A 78 23.60 -21.80 47.83
N ALA A 79 22.86 -20.70 47.80
CA ALA A 79 22.59 -19.90 46.62
C ALA A 79 23.46 -18.64 46.66
N SER A 80 24.04 -18.22 45.53
CA SER A 80 24.76 -16.95 45.48
C SER A 80 23.76 -15.80 45.50
N ASP A 81 24.09 -14.71 46.18
CA ASP A 81 23.24 -13.52 46.23
C ASP A 81 23.28 -12.74 44.90
N THR A 82 24.24 -13.05 44.01
CA THR A 82 24.32 -12.53 42.65
C THR A 82 23.94 -13.61 41.64
N GLN A 83 23.39 -13.21 40.49
CA GLN A 83 23.03 -14.12 39.39
C GLN A 83 24.01 -14.00 38.20
N GLY A 84 24.06 -15.04 37.37
CA GLY A 84 24.82 -15.06 36.12
C GLY A 84 26.13 -15.85 36.17
N ALA A 85 26.81 -15.91 35.04
CA ALA A 85 28.06 -16.65 34.83
C ALA A 85 29.24 -16.12 35.66
N SER A 86 29.13 -14.88 36.15
CA SER A 86 30.11 -14.24 37.03
C SER A 86 29.91 -14.59 38.52
N SER A 87 28.78 -15.19 38.89
CA SER A 87 28.56 -15.64 40.26
C SER A 87 29.43 -16.84 40.58
N GLN A 88 29.91 -16.92 41.81
CA GLN A 88 30.65 -18.09 42.29
C GLN A 88 30.44 -18.30 43.78
N ILE A 89 30.45 -19.57 44.19
CA ILE A 89 30.52 -19.96 45.60
C ILE A 89 31.78 -20.77 45.76
N THR A 90 32.76 -20.22 46.48
CA THR A 90 34.00 -20.93 46.82
C THR A 90 33.91 -21.43 48.26
N LEU A 91 33.99 -22.75 48.44
CA LEU A 91 34.02 -23.40 49.75
C LEU A 91 35.42 -23.94 50.04
N ALA A 92 35.93 -23.68 51.23
CA ALA A 92 37.09 -24.40 51.76
C ALA A 92 36.88 -24.74 53.24
N GLN A 93 37.69 -25.66 53.76
CA GLN A 93 37.68 -26.05 55.16
C GLN A 93 39.09 -25.97 55.71
N THR A 94 39.29 -25.11 56.70
CA THR A 94 40.59 -24.88 57.34
C THR A 94 40.69 -25.55 58.71
N GLY A 95 39.57 -26.00 59.29
CA GLY A 95 39.53 -26.80 60.51
C GLY A 95 38.23 -27.59 60.69
N GLY A 96 38.29 -28.71 61.41
CA GLY A 96 37.14 -29.60 61.66
C GLY A 96 36.71 -30.39 60.42
N ASN A 97 35.42 -30.79 60.35
CA ASN A 97 34.87 -31.61 59.25
C ASN A 97 33.46 -31.19 58.77
N LEU A 98 33.01 -29.95 58.97
CA LEU A 98 31.64 -29.51 58.66
C LEU A 98 31.22 -29.72 57.21
N LEU A 99 32.09 -29.48 56.23
CA LEU A 99 31.74 -29.72 54.83
C LEU A 99 31.38 -31.19 54.59
N GLY A 100 32.09 -32.12 55.24
CA GLY A 100 31.78 -33.55 55.21
C GLY A 100 30.50 -33.91 55.97
N VAL A 101 30.21 -33.22 57.08
CA VAL A 101 28.92 -33.36 57.81
C VAL A 101 27.76 -32.90 56.94
N PHE A 102 27.94 -31.84 56.17
CA PHE A 102 26.93 -31.28 55.27
C PHE A 102 26.94 -31.88 53.87
N ASN A 103 27.75 -32.93 53.60
CA ASN A 103 27.93 -33.49 52.26
C ASN A 103 28.17 -32.43 51.17
N LEU A 104 28.93 -31.40 51.52
CA LEU A 104 29.42 -30.36 50.63
C LEU A 104 30.89 -30.63 50.30
N THR A 105 31.28 -30.35 49.06
CA THR A 105 32.66 -30.51 48.60
C THR A 105 33.34 -29.16 48.55
N ALA A 106 34.60 -29.10 49.02
CA ALA A 106 35.42 -27.91 48.87
C ALA A 106 35.72 -27.66 47.38
N GLY A 107 35.77 -26.39 46.98
CA GLY A 107 35.96 -25.97 45.60
C GLY A 107 35.10 -24.78 45.22
N THR A 108 35.22 -24.35 43.97
CA THR A 108 34.46 -23.24 43.41
C THR A 108 33.36 -23.76 42.51
N ALA A 109 32.11 -23.44 42.85
CA ALA A 109 30.96 -23.62 41.96
C ALA A 109 30.69 -22.32 41.23
N ALA A 110 30.84 -22.31 39.90
CA ALA A 110 30.52 -21.16 39.06
C ALA A 110 29.00 -21.12 38.76
N GLY A 111 28.47 -19.91 38.65
CA GLY A 111 27.14 -19.63 38.11
C GLY A 111 27.14 -19.76 36.58
N SER A 112 25.94 -19.68 36.01
CA SER A 112 25.72 -19.65 34.56
C SER A 112 24.72 -18.55 34.24
N ASP A 113 24.87 -17.91 33.08
CA ASP A 113 23.87 -16.97 32.58
C ASP A 113 22.61 -17.74 32.15
N ALA A 114 21.45 -17.10 32.33
CA ALA A 114 20.24 -17.54 31.64
C ALA A 114 20.48 -17.41 30.13
N SER A 115 20.17 -18.46 29.38
CA SER A 115 20.22 -18.41 27.91
C SER A 115 18.85 -18.00 27.39
N PRO A 116 18.76 -17.06 26.42
CA PRO A 116 17.48 -16.60 25.94
C PRO A 116 16.71 -17.72 25.25
N THR A 117 15.38 -17.65 25.31
CA THR A 117 14.50 -18.62 24.64
C THR A 117 14.87 -18.72 23.16
N ASN A 118 15.25 -19.91 22.72
CA ASN A 118 15.58 -20.18 21.33
C ASN A 118 14.32 -20.64 20.59
N ALA A 119 13.64 -19.68 19.95
CA ALA A 119 12.40 -19.94 19.24
C ALA A 119 12.53 -20.85 18.00
N GLY A 120 13.75 -21.19 17.57
CA GLY A 120 14.03 -21.96 16.36
C GLY A 120 14.15 -23.48 16.56
N VAL A 121 14.31 -23.96 17.80
CA VAL A 121 14.48 -25.38 18.12
C VAL A 121 13.20 -26.00 18.67
N ALA A 122 13.15 -27.34 18.71
CA ALA A 122 12.00 -28.07 19.27
C ALA A 122 11.68 -27.61 20.69
N LEU A 123 10.40 -27.43 21.02
CA LEU A 123 9.91 -26.83 22.28
C LEU A 123 10.47 -27.51 23.54
N ASN A 124 10.62 -28.85 23.55
CA ASN A 124 11.18 -29.60 24.67
C ASN A 124 12.68 -29.91 24.55
N SER A 125 13.38 -29.28 23.59
CA SER A 125 14.84 -29.36 23.53
C SER A 125 15.45 -28.61 24.72
N ALA A 126 16.54 -29.13 25.28
CA ALA A 126 17.32 -28.39 26.29
C ALA A 126 17.83 -27.03 25.76
N ALA A 127 18.01 -26.91 24.44
CA ALA A 127 18.41 -25.68 23.78
C ALA A 127 17.25 -24.68 23.57
N ALA A 128 16.00 -25.05 23.88
CA ALA A 128 14.84 -24.16 23.74
C ALA A 128 14.80 -23.10 24.85
N HIS A 129 15.33 -23.44 26.02
CA HIS A 129 15.38 -22.59 27.21
C HIS A 129 13.98 -22.09 27.66
N LEU A 130 12.95 -22.94 27.54
CA LEU A 130 11.65 -22.69 28.15
C LEU A 130 11.65 -23.09 29.63
N ASP A 131 11.04 -22.27 30.48
CA ASP A 131 10.94 -22.51 31.93
C ASP A 131 10.18 -23.80 32.29
N ARG A 132 9.33 -24.28 31.38
CA ARG A 132 8.42 -25.40 31.62
C ARG A 132 8.36 -26.30 30.39
N ALA A 133 8.37 -27.61 30.62
CA ALA A 133 8.16 -28.57 29.55
C ALA A 133 6.75 -28.45 28.95
N VAL A 134 6.67 -28.52 27.63
CA VAL A 134 5.43 -28.48 26.86
C VAL A 134 4.89 -29.90 26.67
N THR A 135 3.58 -30.07 26.88
CA THR A 135 2.83 -31.28 26.57
C THR A 135 2.24 -31.14 25.17
N SER A 136 2.53 -32.11 24.29
CA SER A 136 1.94 -32.18 22.95
C SER A 136 0.42 -32.34 23.04
N GLY A 137 -0.30 -31.80 22.06
CA GLY A 137 -1.76 -31.80 22.06
C GLY A 137 -2.32 -30.68 21.21
N THR A 138 -3.39 -30.06 21.68
CA THR A 138 -4.05 -28.92 21.02
C THR A 138 -4.23 -27.75 21.97
N PHE A 139 -4.14 -26.53 21.45
CA PHE A 139 -4.65 -25.33 22.11
C PHE A 139 -5.55 -24.55 21.16
N THR A 140 -6.37 -23.65 21.71
CA THR A 140 -7.31 -22.83 20.95
C THR A 140 -6.96 -21.34 21.06
N LEU A 141 -7.10 -20.60 19.96
CA LEU A 141 -7.01 -19.14 19.91
C LEU A 141 -8.15 -18.61 19.04
N ASN A 142 -9.00 -17.73 19.59
CA ASN A 142 -10.20 -17.23 18.91
C ASN A 142 -11.10 -18.33 18.33
N GLY A 143 -11.23 -19.46 19.04
CA GLY A 143 -12.01 -20.61 18.59
C GLY A 143 -11.35 -21.48 17.51
N VAL A 144 -10.16 -21.10 17.03
CA VAL A 144 -9.38 -21.90 16.07
C VAL A 144 -8.43 -22.81 16.83
N VAL A 145 -8.45 -24.10 16.48
CA VAL A 145 -7.62 -25.15 17.11
C VAL A 145 -6.26 -25.23 16.43
N PHE A 146 -5.20 -25.33 17.24
CA PHE A 146 -3.82 -25.52 16.81
C PHE A 146 -3.21 -26.75 17.47
N ASN A 147 -2.66 -27.65 16.67
CA ASN A 147 -1.89 -28.80 17.16
C ASN A 147 -0.50 -28.35 17.62
N VAL A 148 0.08 -29.04 18.61
CA VAL A 148 1.45 -28.82 19.08
C VAL A 148 2.10 -30.18 19.27
N ASP A 149 3.23 -30.40 18.60
CA ASP A 149 4.14 -31.50 18.89
C ASP A 149 5.41 -30.95 19.54
N ALA A 150 5.53 -31.08 20.86
CA ALA A 150 6.62 -30.51 21.62
C ALA A 150 8.00 -31.11 21.29
N ALA A 151 8.05 -32.28 20.64
CA ALA A 151 9.30 -32.93 20.25
C ALA A 151 9.86 -32.38 18.93
N THR A 152 9.02 -31.80 18.07
CA THR A 152 9.42 -31.39 16.71
C THR A 152 9.10 -29.94 16.39
N ASP A 153 7.99 -29.41 16.91
CA ASP A 153 7.62 -28.03 16.68
C ASP A 153 8.55 -27.10 17.44
N SER A 154 8.92 -25.98 16.81
CA SER A 154 9.55 -24.84 17.47
C SER A 154 8.54 -23.72 17.71
N LEU A 155 8.85 -22.78 18.60
CA LEU A 155 8.01 -21.61 18.83
C LEU A 155 7.75 -20.86 17.52
N ASN A 156 8.77 -20.69 16.67
CA ASN A 156 8.63 -20.06 15.35
C ASN A 156 7.58 -20.77 14.47
N THR A 157 7.56 -22.10 14.46
CA THR A 157 6.58 -22.86 13.66
C THR A 157 5.15 -22.75 14.21
N VAL A 158 4.99 -22.63 15.53
CA VAL A 158 3.67 -22.39 16.14
C VAL A 158 3.16 -20.99 15.81
N LEU A 159 4.00 -19.96 16.01
CA LEU A 159 3.64 -18.56 15.70
C LEU A 159 3.33 -18.37 14.21
N ALA A 160 4.10 -19.01 13.33
CA ALA A 160 3.83 -19.01 11.90
C ALA A 160 2.46 -19.64 11.57
N ARG A 161 2.07 -20.72 12.25
CA ARG A 161 0.74 -21.31 12.08
C ARG A 161 -0.37 -20.38 12.55
N ILE A 162 -0.20 -19.68 13.67
CA ILE A 162 -1.14 -18.65 14.13
C ILE A 162 -1.30 -17.56 13.06
N ASN A 163 -0.19 -16.99 12.57
CA ASN A 163 -0.18 -15.90 11.59
C ASN A 163 -0.91 -16.25 10.28
N ASN A 164 -0.82 -17.51 9.86
CA ASN A 164 -1.40 -18.05 8.63
C ASN A 164 -2.82 -18.64 8.82
N SER A 165 -3.40 -18.52 10.01
CA SER A 165 -4.72 -19.08 10.32
C SER A 165 -5.86 -18.07 10.15
N SER A 166 -7.10 -18.55 10.27
CA SER A 166 -8.31 -17.74 10.38
C SER A 166 -8.55 -17.15 11.78
N ALA A 167 -7.63 -17.31 12.74
CA ALA A 167 -7.80 -16.79 14.11
C ALA A 167 -7.83 -15.26 14.19
N GLY A 168 -7.47 -14.55 13.12
CA GLY A 168 -7.52 -13.08 13.06
C GLY A 168 -6.46 -12.38 13.89
N VAL A 169 -5.39 -13.09 14.28
CA VAL A 169 -4.31 -12.60 15.15
C VAL A 169 -2.97 -12.64 14.41
N THR A 170 -2.14 -11.64 14.66
CA THR A 170 -0.72 -11.63 14.36
C THR A 170 0.05 -11.95 15.63
N ALA A 171 0.92 -12.97 15.58
CA ALA A 171 1.71 -13.46 16.68
C ALA A 171 3.21 -13.28 16.38
N THR A 172 3.94 -12.67 17.31
CA THR A 172 5.38 -12.45 17.18
C THR A 172 6.09 -12.79 18.49
N PHE A 173 7.36 -13.17 18.37
CA PHE A 173 8.26 -13.33 19.52
C PHE A 173 9.40 -12.33 19.40
N ASN A 174 9.64 -11.58 20.47
CA ASN A 174 10.77 -10.67 20.57
C ASN A 174 11.83 -11.29 21.47
N VAL A 175 12.96 -11.69 20.88
CA VAL A 175 14.07 -12.33 21.60
C VAL A 175 14.76 -11.39 22.60
N ALA A 176 14.74 -10.08 22.38
CA ALA A 176 15.40 -9.13 23.26
C ALA A 176 14.62 -8.88 24.56
N THR A 177 13.29 -9.01 24.50
CA THR A 177 12.41 -8.85 25.67
C THR A 177 11.79 -10.17 26.13
N GLU A 178 12.15 -11.28 25.48
CA GLU A 178 11.61 -12.64 25.67
C GLU A 178 10.07 -12.67 25.76
N SER A 179 9.41 -11.83 24.96
CA SER A 179 7.96 -11.66 25.01
C SER A 179 7.27 -12.13 23.74
N ILE A 180 6.09 -12.72 23.91
CA ILE A 180 5.18 -13.03 22.80
C ILE A 180 4.13 -11.93 22.76
N THR A 181 3.94 -11.35 21.57
CA THR A 181 2.92 -10.36 21.31
C THR A 181 1.86 -10.93 20.39
N LEU A 182 0.59 -10.86 20.81
CA LEU A 182 -0.57 -11.22 20.02
C LEU A 182 -1.36 -9.92 19.71
N ILE A 183 -1.56 -9.62 18.43
CA ILE A 183 -2.26 -8.42 17.97
C ILE A 183 -3.45 -8.83 17.11
N GLN A 184 -4.63 -8.28 17.40
CA GLN A 184 -5.82 -8.45 16.57
C GLN A 184 -5.62 -7.67 15.24
N LYS A 185 -5.87 -8.32 14.09
CA LYS A 185 -5.71 -7.73 12.75
C LYS A 185 -6.75 -6.64 12.40
N ASN A 186 -7.87 -6.64 13.09
CA ASN A 186 -9.04 -5.78 13.00
C ASN A 186 -9.19 -4.98 14.30
N THR A 187 -9.64 -3.73 14.15
CA THR A 187 -9.90 -2.82 15.27
C THR A 187 -11.33 -2.97 15.80
N GLY A 188 -11.63 -2.35 16.93
CA GLY A 188 -12.97 -2.35 17.52
C GLY A 188 -13.19 -3.38 18.62
N SER A 189 -14.19 -3.11 19.45
CA SER A 189 -14.46 -3.84 20.69
C SER A 189 -14.97 -5.27 20.47
N ALA A 190 -15.63 -5.52 19.34
CA ALA A 190 -16.10 -6.86 18.96
C ALA A 190 -14.94 -7.81 18.59
N ASN A 191 -13.77 -7.28 18.23
CA ASN A 191 -12.61 -8.05 17.84
C ASN A 191 -11.77 -8.36 19.09
N GLN A 192 -11.82 -9.63 19.51
CA GLN A 192 -11.18 -10.11 20.74
C GLN A 192 -10.03 -11.07 20.43
N ILE A 193 -9.16 -11.25 21.42
CA ILE A 193 -8.17 -12.32 21.50
C ILE A 193 -8.58 -13.18 22.68
N VAL A 194 -9.10 -14.38 22.42
CA VAL A 194 -9.53 -15.37 23.42
C VAL A 194 -8.52 -16.51 23.40
N LEU A 195 -7.91 -16.77 24.54
CA LEU A 195 -6.91 -17.83 24.72
C LEU A 195 -7.53 -19.06 25.39
N GLY A 196 -7.35 -20.21 24.78
CA GLY A 196 -7.76 -21.49 25.33
C GLY A 196 -9.24 -21.87 25.09
N ALA A 197 -9.55 -23.15 25.31
CA ALA A 197 -10.91 -23.69 25.33
C ALA A 197 -10.96 -24.96 26.19
N ALA A 198 -12.15 -25.34 26.68
CA ALA A 198 -12.31 -26.49 27.58
C ALA A 198 -11.87 -27.84 26.99
N GLY A 199 -11.67 -27.94 25.66
CA GLY A 199 -11.19 -29.14 24.97
C GLY A 199 -9.68 -29.16 24.69
N ASP A 200 -8.93 -28.16 25.14
CA ASP A 200 -7.49 -28.08 24.91
C ASP A 200 -6.73 -29.14 25.72
N THR A 201 -5.69 -29.70 25.11
CA THR A 201 -4.90 -30.81 25.67
C THR A 201 -3.41 -30.47 25.80
N SER A 202 -2.94 -29.43 25.11
CA SER A 202 -1.59 -28.91 25.26
C SER A 202 -1.54 -27.87 26.39
N ASN A 203 -0.44 -27.84 27.13
CA ASN A 203 -0.16 -26.81 28.13
C ASN A 203 0.62 -25.61 27.54
N LEU A 204 0.76 -25.49 26.20
CA LEU A 204 1.65 -24.50 25.58
C LEU A 204 1.35 -23.07 26.03
N LEU A 205 0.09 -22.64 26.05
CA LEU A 205 -0.27 -21.27 26.48
C LEU A 205 0.13 -20.98 27.92
N TYR A 206 0.07 -22.00 28.79
CA TYR A 206 0.53 -21.89 30.17
C TYR A 206 2.05 -21.91 30.29
N ALA A 207 2.74 -22.77 29.52
CA ALA A 207 4.20 -22.80 29.47
C ALA A 207 4.79 -21.47 28.96
N LEU A 208 4.08 -20.79 28.05
CA LEU A 208 4.42 -19.46 27.54
C LEU A 208 3.89 -18.31 28.40
N GLN A 209 3.26 -18.61 29.54
CA GLN A 209 2.71 -17.62 30.48
C GLN A 209 1.66 -16.68 29.84
N LEU A 210 1.03 -17.11 28.75
CA LEU A 210 -0.05 -16.37 28.09
C LEU A 210 -1.42 -16.65 28.74
N SER A 211 -1.54 -17.77 29.46
CA SER A 211 -2.71 -18.11 30.27
C SER A 211 -2.25 -18.66 31.62
N PRO A 212 -2.94 -18.34 32.74
CA PRO A 212 -2.62 -18.91 34.05
C PRO A 212 -3.13 -20.35 34.22
N ASN A 213 -3.95 -20.87 33.30
CA ASN A 213 -4.67 -22.14 33.42
C ASN A 213 -3.96 -23.30 32.69
N ASN A 214 -3.98 -24.51 33.26
CA ASN A 214 -3.38 -25.71 32.65
C ASN A 214 -4.29 -26.96 32.78
N PRO A 215 -4.88 -27.48 31.68
CA PRO A 215 -4.86 -26.92 30.33
C PRO A 215 -5.57 -25.55 30.29
N PRO A 216 -5.26 -24.70 29.29
CA PRO A 216 -5.87 -23.39 29.17
C PRO A 216 -7.37 -23.53 28.85
N VAL A 217 -8.22 -22.76 29.52
CA VAL A 217 -9.66 -22.74 29.28
C VAL A 217 -10.09 -21.29 29.05
N GLY A 218 -10.71 -21.01 27.90
CA GLY A 218 -11.16 -19.67 27.55
C GLY A 218 -12.09 -19.06 28.60
N GLY A 219 -11.75 -17.86 29.07
CA GLY A 219 -12.48 -17.11 30.08
C GLY A 219 -12.17 -15.61 30.03
N ALA A 220 -12.83 -14.83 30.90
CA ALA A 220 -12.72 -13.37 30.88
C ALA A 220 -11.28 -12.85 31.12
N ALA A 221 -10.50 -13.53 31.96
CA ALA A 221 -9.10 -13.18 32.21
C ALA A 221 -8.15 -13.56 31.05
N ASP A 222 -8.54 -14.54 30.23
CA ASP A 222 -7.82 -15.01 29.05
C ASP A 222 -8.29 -14.31 27.76
N THR A 223 -9.13 -13.28 27.90
CA THR A 223 -9.75 -12.56 26.79
C THR A 223 -9.33 -11.09 26.82
N VAL A 224 -8.76 -10.61 25.72
CA VAL A 224 -8.42 -9.21 25.51
C VAL A 224 -9.29 -8.63 24.39
N SER A 225 -10.01 -7.54 24.66
CA SER A 225 -10.87 -6.88 23.67
C SER A 225 -10.19 -5.64 23.10
N GLY A 226 -10.43 -5.38 21.81
CA GLY A 226 -10.13 -4.08 21.21
C GLY A 226 -10.98 -2.95 21.78
N SER A 227 -10.77 -1.74 21.28
CA SER A 227 -11.59 -0.56 21.62
C SER A 227 -12.15 0.07 20.36
N ASP A 228 -13.40 0.52 20.43
CA ASP A 228 -14.02 1.31 19.36
C ASP A 228 -13.56 2.76 19.41
N THR A 229 -13.42 3.36 18.24
CA THR A 229 -13.28 4.80 18.07
C THR A 229 -14.59 5.48 18.44
N LYS A 230 -14.54 6.50 19.29
CA LYS A 230 -15.71 7.23 19.78
C LYS A 230 -15.67 8.67 19.29
N LEU A 231 -16.72 9.10 18.58
CA LEU A 231 -16.84 10.45 18.03
C LEU A 231 -18.19 11.06 18.38
N SER A 232 -18.21 12.37 18.61
CA SER A 232 -19.43 13.18 18.62
C SER A 232 -19.33 14.26 17.53
N LEU A 233 -20.45 14.54 16.88
CA LEU A 233 -20.55 15.59 15.86
C LEU A 233 -21.38 16.74 16.42
N ASN A 234 -20.84 17.96 16.40
CA ASN A 234 -21.54 19.19 16.83
C ASN A 234 -22.18 19.10 18.22
N GLY A 235 -21.54 18.42 19.18
CA GLY A 235 -22.07 18.24 20.53
C GLY A 235 -23.22 17.22 20.64
N GLY A 236 -23.52 16.49 19.58
CA GLY A 236 -24.47 15.38 19.59
C GLY A 236 -24.00 14.15 20.37
N ALA A 237 -24.81 13.10 20.34
CA ALA A 237 -24.48 11.85 21.03
C ALA A 237 -23.16 11.23 20.52
N VAL A 238 -22.42 10.61 21.44
CA VAL A 238 -21.21 9.86 21.10
C VAL A 238 -21.60 8.58 20.36
N GLN A 239 -21.03 8.40 19.18
CA GLN A 239 -21.15 7.21 18.36
C GLN A 239 -19.86 6.39 18.45
N SER A 240 -19.98 5.06 18.37
CA SER A 240 -18.85 4.14 18.42
C SER A 240 -18.66 3.47 17.05
N PHE A 241 -17.41 3.36 16.63
CA PHE A 241 -17.02 2.82 15.34
C PHE A 241 -15.85 1.84 15.51
N SER A 242 -15.89 0.72 14.79
CA SER A 242 -14.90 -0.34 14.92
C SER A 242 -13.54 -0.03 14.28
N GLY A 243 -13.25 1.20 13.90
CA GLY A 243 -12.00 1.59 13.24
C GLY A 243 -11.81 3.10 13.17
N THR A 244 -10.70 3.55 12.59
CA THR A 244 -10.33 4.97 12.56
C THR A 244 -10.75 5.71 11.29
N GLN A 245 -11.15 4.99 10.24
CA GLN A 245 -11.70 5.58 9.02
C GLN A 245 -13.23 5.48 9.04
N ILE A 246 -13.89 6.62 9.17
CA ILE A 246 -15.33 6.71 9.43
C ILE A 246 -16.05 7.37 8.25
N THR A 247 -16.89 6.61 7.55
CA THR A 247 -17.72 7.09 6.43
C THR A 247 -19.18 7.35 6.82
N ALA A 248 -19.62 6.79 7.95
CA ALA A 248 -21.01 6.84 8.39
C ALA A 248 -21.36 8.08 9.23
N LEU A 249 -20.36 8.88 9.65
CA LEU A 249 -20.59 10.02 10.54
C LEU A 249 -21.27 11.19 9.81
N ILE A 250 -20.84 11.47 8.58
CA ILE A 250 -21.38 12.54 7.73
C ILE A 250 -21.55 11.95 6.32
N PRO A 251 -22.76 11.93 5.74
CA PRO A 251 -22.97 11.41 4.38
C PRO A 251 -22.03 12.06 3.36
N GLY A 252 -21.34 11.23 2.57
CA GLY A 252 -20.41 11.68 1.53
C GLY A 252 -19.03 12.13 2.04
N VAL A 253 -18.77 12.06 3.34
CA VAL A 253 -17.49 12.45 3.94
C VAL A 253 -16.83 11.25 4.59
N THR A 254 -15.53 11.08 4.35
CA THR A 254 -14.69 10.13 5.08
C THR A 254 -13.85 10.87 6.10
N VAL A 255 -13.99 10.53 7.37
CA VAL A 255 -13.21 11.09 8.48
C VAL A 255 -12.14 10.10 8.89
N GLN A 256 -10.87 10.51 8.81
CA GLN A 256 -9.75 9.75 9.37
C GLN A 256 -9.43 10.26 10.76
N VAL A 257 -9.48 9.39 11.77
CA VAL A 257 -9.12 9.69 13.16
C VAL A 257 -7.65 9.37 13.35
N GLU A 258 -6.87 10.37 13.76
CA GLU A 258 -5.43 10.25 14.00
C GLU A 258 -5.06 10.30 15.49
N GLY A 259 -5.93 10.88 16.32
CA GLY A 259 -5.67 11.03 17.75
C GLY A 259 -6.88 11.54 18.52
N LEU A 260 -6.71 11.63 19.84
CA LEU A 260 -7.74 12.14 20.74
C LEU A 260 -7.79 13.67 20.68
N GLY A 261 -8.99 14.25 20.70
CA GLY A 261 -9.17 15.70 20.75
C GLY A 261 -10.42 16.17 20.02
N THR A 262 -10.44 17.45 19.67
CA THR A 262 -11.49 18.10 18.90
C THR A 262 -10.92 18.67 17.61
N ALA A 263 -11.62 18.48 16.50
CA ALA A 263 -11.27 19.05 15.21
C ALA A 263 -12.47 19.81 14.62
N GLN A 264 -12.18 20.86 13.84
CA GLN A 264 -13.19 21.57 13.07
C GLN A 264 -13.14 21.08 11.63
N LEU A 265 -14.29 20.65 11.10
CA LEU A 265 -14.44 20.24 9.72
C LEU A 265 -15.39 21.20 9.00
N ALA A 266 -14.85 21.92 8.01
CA ALA A 266 -15.65 22.76 7.12
C ALA A 266 -15.82 22.05 5.77
N VAL A 267 -17.08 21.85 5.37
CA VAL A 267 -17.43 21.29 4.06
C VAL A 267 -18.05 22.41 3.23
N GLY A 268 -17.54 22.63 2.03
CA GLY A 268 -18.02 23.69 1.14
C GLY A 268 -17.66 23.43 -0.32
N ALA A 269 -18.27 24.19 -1.22
CA ALA A 269 -17.98 24.12 -2.64
C ALA A 269 -16.56 24.63 -2.95
N ASN A 270 -15.84 23.92 -3.82
CA ASN A 270 -14.54 24.35 -4.32
C ASN A 270 -14.72 25.30 -5.52
N VAL A 271 -15.05 26.55 -5.22
CA VAL A 271 -15.35 27.60 -6.23
C VAL A 271 -14.18 27.81 -7.17
N ASP A 272 -12.92 27.75 -6.70
CA ASP A 272 -11.74 27.95 -7.53
C ASP A 272 -11.63 26.91 -8.65
N THR A 273 -11.86 25.63 -8.30
CA THR A 273 -11.84 24.56 -9.30
C THR A 273 -12.95 24.74 -10.34
N MET A 274 -14.16 25.10 -9.89
CA MET A 274 -15.30 25.35 -10.77
C MET A 274 -15.03 26.52 -11.73
N VAL A 275 -14.50 27.64 -11.23
CA VAL A 275 -14.09 28.79 -12.04
C VAL A 275 -13.03 28.40 -13.06
N GLY A 276 -12.02 27.62 -12.65
CA GLY A 276 -10.96 27.13 -13.53
C GLY A 276 -11.52 26.30 -14.69
N THR A 277 -12.45 25.38 -14.42
CA THR A 277 -13.11 24.55 -15.45
C THR A 277 -13.91 25.42 -16.43
N ILE A 278 -14.68 26.39 -15.93
CA ILE A 278 -15.50 27.28 -16.77
C ILE A 278 -14.61 28.22 -17.60
N ASN A 279 -13.51 28.73 -17.04
CA ASN A 279 -12.55 29.52 -17.79
C ASN A 279 -11.91 28.70 -18.93
N LYS A 280 -11.56 27.44 -18.68
CA LYS A 280 -11.07 26.54 -19.72
C LYS A 280 -12.10 26.36 -20.84
N PHE A 281 -13.37 26.17 -20.50
CA PHE A 281 -14.45 26.13 -21.51
C PHE A 281 -14.50 27.40 -22.35
N VAL A 282 -14.41 28.59 -21.73
CA VAL A 282 -14.38 29.88 -22.43
C VAL A 282 -13.18 29.97 -23.37
N THR A 283 -12.00 29.52 -22.94
CA THR A 283 -10.81 29.44 -23.80
C THR A 283 -11.02 28.49 -24.98
N ASP A 284 -11.43 27.24 -24.73
CA ASP A 284 -11.63 26.24 -25.78
C ASP A 284 -12.69 26.70 -26.80
N TYR A 285 -13.79 27.31 -26.34
CA TYR A 285 -14.81 27.90 -27.20
C TYR A 285 -14.22 29.04 -28.05
N ASN A 286 -13.43 29.93 -27.44
CA ASN A 286 -12.83 31.06 -28.14
C ASN A 286 -11.83 30.62 -29.20
N ASP A 287 -11.04 29.57 -28.95
CA ASP A 287 -10.11 29.01 -29.92
C ASP A 287 -10.85 28.46 -31.15
N VAL A 288 -12.00 27.79 -30.94
CA VAL A 288 -12.87 27.33 -32.04
C VAL A 288 -13.45 28.52 -32.81
N MET A 289 -13.95 29.55 -32.11
CA MET A 289 -14.49 30.74 -32.77
C MET A 289 -13.41 31.50 -33.55
N ASP A 290 -12.20 31.62 -33.01
CA ASP A 290 -11.06 32.22 -33.71
C ASP A 290 -10.70 31.43 -34.97
N PHE A 291 -10.58 30.10 -34.86
CA PHE A 291 -10.33 29.24 -36.02
C PHE A 291 -11.39 29.45 -37.11
N ILE A 292 -12.68 29.42 -36.74
CA ILE A 292 -13.78 29.62 -37.70
C ILE A 292 -13.72 31.02 -38.30
N ASN A 293 -13.59 32.06 -37.47
CA ASN A 293 -13.53 33.45 -37.92
C ASN A 293 -12.38 33.66 -38.92
N THR A 294 -11.19 33.14 -38.63
CA THR A 294 -10.06 33.19 -39.54
C THR A 294 -10.37 32.47 -40.84
N LYS A 295 -10.88 31.23 -40.79
CA LYS A 295 -11.12 30.41 -41.98
C LYS A 295 -12.20 30.94 -42.92
N ILE A 296 -13.23 31.60 -42.41
CA ILE A 296 -14.29 32.17 -43.25
C ILE A 296 -13.92 33.52 -43.86
N THR A 297 -12.90 34.22 -43.35
CA THR A 297 -12.48 35.55 -43.83
C THR A 297 -11.11 35.58 -44.54
N GLU A 298 -10.27 34.55 -44.39
CA GLU A 298 -8.96 34.50 -45.04
C GLU A 298 -9.08 34.65 -46.57
N GLU A 299 -8.21 35.47 -47.17
CA GLU A 299 -8.15 35.66 -48.62
C GLU A 299 -7.14 34.70 -49.24
N ALA A 300 -7.49 34.19 -50.43
CA ALA A 300 -6.59 33.37 -51.23
C ALA A 300 -5.48 34.24 -51.83
N PHE A 301 -4.29 33.65 -52.02
CA PHE A 301 -3.23 34.31 -52.74
C PHE A 301 -3.50 34.31 -54.24
N ASP A 302 -3.28 35.45 -54.91
CA ASP A 302 -3.38 35.55 -56.38
C ASP A 302 -2.36 34.65 -57.11
N SER A 303 -1.22 34.36 -56.48
CA SER A 303 -0.14 33.54 -57.05
C SER A 303 0.58 32.74 -55.95
N PRO A 304 0.00 31.63 -55.48
CA PRO A 304 0.54 30.85 -54.37
C PRO A 304 1.80 30.07 -54.80
N ALA A 305 2.91 30.26 -54.08
CA ALA A 305 4.17 29.57 -54.31
C ALA A 305 4.30 28.29 -53.45
N THR A 306 3.72 28.31 -52.24
CA THR A 306 3.80 27.20 -51.29
C THR A 306 2.52 26.38 -51.21
N ALA A 307 2.61 25.17 -50.65
CA ALA A 307 1.42 24.34 -50.41
C ALA A 307 0.44 24.99 -49.41
N ALA A 308 0.95 25.73 -48.42
CA ALA A 308 0.13 26.44 -47.44
C ALA A 308 -0.64 27.60 -48.10
N GLU A 309 0.01 28.37 -48.97
CA GLU A 309 -0.64 29.46 -49.71
C GLU A 309 -1.73 28.93 -50.66
N ARG A 310 -1.53 27.73 -51.25
CA ARG A 310 -2.53 27.10 -52.13
C ARG A 310 -3.83 26.71 -51.43
N ILE A 311 -3.80 26.47 -50.12
CA ILE A 311 -4.99 26.05 -49.36
C ILE A 311 -5.62 27.19 -48.56
N GLN A 312 -4.96 28.34 -48.43
CA GLN A 312 -5.51 29.51 -47.76
C GLN A 312 -6.68 30.09 -48.57
N GLY A 313 -7.76 30.47 -47.91
CA GLY A 313 -8.95 31.03 -48.58
C GLY A 313 -9.94 29.97 -49.06
N THR A 314 -9.57 28.68 -49.00
CA THR A 314 -10.43 27.58 -49.45
C THR A 314 -11.76 27.53 -48.69
N PHE A 315 -11.75 27.89 -47.41
CA PHE A 315 -12.95 27.90 -46.56
C PHE A 315 -13.62 29.27 -46.46
N ARG A 316 -13.20 30.25 -47.27
CA ARG A 316 -13.81 31.58 -47.27
C ARG A 316 -15.29 31.47 -47.59
N SER A 317 -16.13 32.05 -46.75
CA SER A 317 -17.60 31.97 -46.87
C SER A 317 -18.17 30.54 -46.90
N ASN A 318 -17.45 29.54 -46.39
CA ASN A 318 -17.95 28.17 -46.31
C ASN A 318 -19.23 28.09 -45.43
N SER A 319 -20.28 27.46 -45.96
CA SER A 319 -21.60 27.41 -45.32
C SER A 319 -21.60 26.64 -44.01
N ASN A 320 -20.90 25.50 -43.93
CA ASN A 320 -20.83 24.69 -42.73
C ASN A 320 -20.19 25.47 -41.59
N PHE A 321 -19.10 26.20 -41.84
CA PHE A 321 -18.46 27.05 -40.85
C PHE A 321 -19.34 28.25 -40.42
N LEU A 322 -20.01 28.91 -41.37
CA LEU A 322 -20.93 30.02 -41.07
C LEU A 322 -22.12 29.57 -40.23
N GLU A 323 -22.73 28.43 -40.58
CA GLU A 323 -23.85 27.84 -39.84
C GLU A 323 -23.41 27.41 -38.43
N THR A 324 -22.26 26.76 -38.32
CA THR A 324 -21.68 26.35 -37.02
C THR A 324 -21.46 27.55 -36.12
N LYS A 325 -20.83 28.60 -36.64
CA LYS A 325 -20.60 29.85 -35.91
C LYS A 325 -21.92 30.46 -35.43
N SER A 326 -22.92 30.54 -36.31
CA SER A 326 -24.23 31.09 -35.98
C SER A 326 -24.93 30.27 -34.89
N ARG A 327 -24.91 28.94 -35.02
CA ARG A 327 -25.51 28.01 -34.07
C ARG A 327 -24.83 28.09 -32.70
N LEU A 328 -23.49 28.05 -32.64
CA LEU A 328 -22.75 28.17 -31.39
C LEU A 328 -23.03 29.51 -30.70
N THR A 329 -23.04 30.61 -31.46
CA THR A 329 -23.34 31.95 -30.93
C THR A 329 -24.77 32.03 -30.39
N ALA A 330 -25.74 31.44 -31.08
CA ALA A 330 -27.13 31.38 -30.62
C ALA A 330 -27.28 30.56 -29.33
N LEU A 331 -26.58 29.42 -29.22
CA LEU A 331 -26.63 28.55 -28.05
C LEU A 331 -26.10 29.24 -26.79
N VAL A 332 -24.96 29.91 -26.87
CA VAL A 332 -24.38 30.61 -25.70
C VAL A 332 -25.20 31.82 -25.25
N GLY A 333 -26.04 32.37 -26.12
CA GLY A 333 -27.01 33.42 -25.79
C GLY A 333 -28.40 32.90 -25.40
N SER A 334 -28.62 31.59 -25.40
CA SER A 334 -29.95 31.01 -25.18
C SER A 334 -30.35 30.97 -23.69
N VAL A 335 -31.66 30.90 -23.46
CA VAL A 335 -32.23 30.70 -22.12
C VAL A 335 -32.32 29.21 -21.83
N VAL A 336 -31.76 28.79 -20.70
CA VAL A 336 -31.90 27.43 -20.18
C VAL A 336 -33.18 27.35 -19.35
N SER A 337 -34.17 26.61 -19.87
CA SER A 337 -35.46 26.42 -19.20
C SER A 337 -35.32 25.66 -17.88
N GLY A 338 -36.12 26.02 -16.88
CA GLY A 338 -36.14 25.34 -15.57
C GLY A 338 -35.18 25.91 -14.53
N LEU A 339 -34.42 26.95 -14.88
CA LEU A 339 -33.55 27.68 -13.97
C LEU A 339 -34.20 28.96 -13.43
N PRO A 340 -33.73 29.49 -12.29
CA PRO A 340 -34.14 30.80 -11.80
C PRO A 340 -33.93 31.89 -12.86
N ALA A 341 -34.85 32.86 -12.94
CA ALA A 341 -34.77 33.94 -13.93
C ALA A 341 -33.49 34.77 -13.85
N SER A 342 -32.84 34.81 -12.68
CA SER A 342 -31.56 35.47 -12.43
C SER A 342 -30.33 34.65 -12.85
N MET A 343 -30.48 33.38 -13.21
CA MET A 343 -29.39 32.46 -13.62
C MET A 343 -29.84 31.50 -14.74
N SER A 344 -30.65 32.01 -15.66
CA SER A 344 -31.18 31.25 -16.80
C SER A 344 -30.39 31.47 -18.09
N GLN A 345 -29.39 32.37 -18.09
CA GLN A 345 -28.53 32.67 -19.22
C GLN A 345 -27.07 32.83 -18.77
N LEU A 346 -26.11 32.46 -19.63
CA LEU A 346 -24.68 32.62 -19.39
C LEU A 346 -24.28 34.06 -18.98
N ALA A 347 -24.90 35.06 -19.62
CA ALA A 347 -24.62 36.47 -19.33
C ALA A 347 -24.91 36.85 -17.87
N GLN A 348 -25.89 36.20 -17.25
CA GLN A 348 -26.29 36.46 -15.87
C GLN A 348 -25.32 35.88 -14.85
N VAL A 349 -24.58 34.84 -15.23
CA VAL A 349 -23.49 34.27 -14.42
C VAL A 349 -22.10 34.82 -14.80
N GLY A 350 -22.05 35.86 -15.63
CA GLY A 350 -20.82 36.56 -15.97
C GLY A 350 -20.11 36.06 -17.23
N ILE A 351 -20.75 35.27 -18.09
CA ILE A 351 -20.18 34.85 -19.38
C ILE A 351 -20.97 35.53 -20.50
N THR A 352 -20.37 36.54 -21.13
CA THR A 352 -21.02 37.34 -22.18
C THR A 352 -20.32 37.14 -23.52
N THR A 353 -20.97 37.50 -24.62
CA THR A 353 -20.29 37.62 -25.91
C THR A 353 -19.44 38.90 -25.97
N SER A 354 -18.30 38.86 -26.65
CA SER A 354 -17.45 40.03 -26.89
C SER A 354 -18.20 41.08 -27.73
N ALA A 355 -17.90 42.35 -27.49
CA ALA A 355 -18.36 43.46 -28.32
C ALA A 355 -17.48 43.67 -29.57
N ASP A 356 -16.34 42.97 -29.67
CA ASP A 356 -15.39 43.12 -30.77
C ASP A 356 -16.06 42.88 -32.12
N GLN A 357 -15.71 43.71 -33.11
CA GLN A 357 -16.30 43.70 -34.44
C GLN A 357 -17.84 43.70 -34.40
N ASN A 358 -18.43 44.56 -33.56
CA ASN A 358 -19.88 44.66 -33.34
C ASN A 358 -20.52 43.32 -32.89
N GLY A 359 -19.78 42.51 -32.13
CA GLY A 359 -20.23 41.20 -31.64
C GLY A 359 -20.25 40.10 -32.69
N THR A 360 -19.80 40.38 -33.92
CA THR A 360 -19.81 39.39 -35.01
C THR A 360 -18.78 38.29 -34.82
N THR A 361 -17.80 38.44 -33.93
CA THR A 361 -16.82 37.38 -33.64
C THR A 361 -17.42 36.22 -32.86
N GLY A 362 -18.50 36.45 -32.11
CA GLY A 362 -19.19 35.46 -31.27
C GLY A 362 -18.34 34.90 -30.13
N LYS A 363 -17.15 35.47 -29.85
CA LYS A 363 -16.26 35.08 -28.75
C LYS A 363 -16.90 35.35 -27.40
N LEU A 364 -16.53 34.59 -26.38
CA LEU A 364 -16.96 34.78 -25.00
C LEU A 364 -15.94 35.58 -24.19
N VAL A 365 -16.46 36.34 -23.22
CA VAL A 365 -15.72 37.09 -22.21
C VAL A 365 -16.23 36.67 -20.84
N LEU A 366 -15.32 36.30 -19.95
CA LEU A 366 -15.63 35.87 -18.59
C LEU A 366 -15.39 37.01 -17.59
N SER A 367 -16.42 37.33 -16.81
CA SER A 367 -16.31 38.10 -15.58
C SER A 367 -16.18 37.14 -14.40
N GLU A 368 -14.94 36.90 -13.97
CA GLU A 368 -14.65 35.97 -12.87
C GLU A 368 -15.38 36.36 -11.57
N SER A 369 -15.47 37.66 -11.26
CA SER A 369 -16.17 38.14 -10.06
C SER A 369 -17.67 37.83 -10.07
N LYS A 370 -18.34 37.97 -11.22
CA LYS A 370 -19.76 37.59 -11.37
C LYS A 370 -19.94 36.09 -11.31
N LEU A 371 -19.06 35.32 -11.93
CA LEU A 371 -19.11 33.86 -11.88
C LEU A 371 -18.95 33.34 -10.46
N ARG A 372 -17.96 33.86 -9.73
CA ARG A 372 -17.75 33.53 -8.30
C ARG A 372 -18.98 33.88 -7.47
N SER A 373 -19.59 35.03 -7.72
CA SER A 373 -20.82 35.45 -7.03
C SER A 373 -21.99 34.50 -7.32
N ALA A 374 -22.15 34.05 -8.57
CA ALA A 374 -23.18 33.10 -8.96
C ALA A 374 -22.95 31.71 -8.31
N LEU A 375 -21.72 31.19 -8.36
CA LEU A 375 -21.34 29.92 -7.74
C LEU A 375 -21.48 29.93 -6.21
N ALA A 376 -21.23 31.07 -5.57
CA ALA A 376 -21.43 31.22 -4.13
C ALA A 376 -22.91 31.27 -3.74
N ALA A 377 -23.76 31.85 -4.60
CA ALA A 377 -25.19 31.98 -4.36
C ALA A 377 -25.96 30.68 -4.63
N ASP A 378 -25.70 30.01 -5.76
CA ASP A 378 -26.33 28.75 -6.13
C ASP A 378 -25.44 27.93 -7.09
N PRO A 379 -24.54 27.09 -6.55
CA PRO A 379 -23.66 26.27 -7.39
C PRO A 379 -24.44 25.20 -8.18
N ALA A 380 -25.62 24.77 -7.70
CA ALA A 380 -26.44 23.77 -8.38
C ALA A 380 -27.13 24.36 -9.61
N ALA A 381 -27.59 25.61 -9.55
CA ALA A 381 -28.13 26.30 -10.72
C ALA A 381 -27.06 26.51 -11.81
N VAL A 382 -25.83 26.87 -11.43
CA VAL A 382 -24.72 27.00 -12.39
C VAL A 382 -24.39 25.64 -13.02
N ASP A 383 -24.31 24.56 -12.23
CA ASP A 383 -24.12 23.21 -12.75
C ASP A 383 -25.23 22.82 -13.74
N ALA A 384 -26.49 23.01 -13.36
CA ALA A 384 -27.63 22.71 -14.21
C ALA A 384 -27.61 23.54 -15.51
N MET A 385 -27.18 24.79 -15.49
CA MET A 385 -27.06 25.61 -16.72
C MET A 385 -26.14 24.98 -17.77
N PHE A 386 -25.03 24.37 -17.35
CA PHE A 386 -24.13 23.68 -18.26
C PHE A 386 -24.59 22.25 -18.58
N ASN A 387 -25.03 21.52 -17.56
CA ASN A 387 -25.15 20.06 -17.57
C ASN A 387 -26.59 19.52 -17.60
N THR A 388 -27.61 20.38 -17.65
CA THR A 388 -29.01 19.92 -17.81
C THR A 388 -29.09 19.00 -19.04
N PRO A 389 -29.64 17.78 -18.91
CA PRO A 389 -29.79 16.89 -20.06
C PRO A 389 -30.56 17.57 -21.19
N THR A 390 -30.10 17.41 -22.43
CA THR A 390 -30.68 17.99 -23.67
C THR A 390 -30.68 19.52 -23.81
N ASN A 391 -30.95 20.27 -22.73
CA ASN A 391 -31.16 21.72 -22.76
C ASN A 391 -30.02 22.52 -22.11
N GLY A 392 -29.08 21.86 -21.43
CA GLY A 392 -27.89 22.51 -20.91
C GLY A 392 -26.95 22.95 -22.03
N ILE A 393 -26.24 24.05 -21.81
CA ILE A 393 -25.37 24.67 -22.81
C ILE A 393 -24.35 23.66 -23.37
N MET A 394 -23.74 22.83 -22.52
CA MET A 394 -22.75 21.84 -22.97
C MET A 394 -23.39 20.73 -23.78
N SER A 395 -24.58 20.26 -23.40
CA SER A 395 -25.31 19.24 -24.15
C SER A 395 -25.66 19.72 -25.57
N GLN A 396 -26.06 20.98 -25.69
CA GLN A 396 -26.43 21.57 -26.96
C GLN A 396 -25.21 21.88 -27.85
N ILE A 397 -24.13 22.41 -27.26
CA ILE A 397 -22.85 22.61 -27.96
C ILE A 397 -22.30 21.28 -28.45
N HIS A 398 -22.28 20.24 -27.59
CA HIS A 398 -21.85 18.91 -27.97
C HIS A 398 -22.64 18.36 -29.16
N THR A 399 -23.97 18.49 -29.13
CA THR A 399 -24.83 18.08 -30.25
C THR A 399 -24.52 18.84 -31.54
N ALA A 400 -24.30 20.16 -31.45
CA ALA A 400 -23.95 20.99 -32.60
C ALA A 400 -22.61 20.59 -33.21
N ILE A 401 -21.56 20.43 -32.39
CA ILE A 401 -20.24 20.01 -32.85
C ILE A 401 -20.30 18.58 -33.42
N ASN A 402 -20.97 17.64 -32.74
CA ASN A 402 -21.04 16.25 -33.19
C ASN A 402 -21.73 16.12 -34.55
N SER A 403 -22.73 16.95 -34.86
CA SER A 403 -23.36 16.95 -36.19
C SER A 403 -22.39 17.27 -37.35
N LEU A 404 -21.23 17.85 -37.05
CA LEU A 404 -20.20 18.19 -38.02
C LEU A 404 -19.05 17.19 -38.01
N THR A 405 -18.66 16.74 -36.80
CA THR A 405 -17.42 15.98 -36.58
C THR A 405 -17.64 14.48 -36.38
N ASP A 406 -18.89 14.00 -36.30
CA ASP A 406 -19.16 12.57 -36.19
C ASP A 406 -18.40 11.80 -37.27
N SER A 407 -17.68 10.75 -36.85
CA SER A 407 -16.74 10.01 -37.69
C SER A 407 -17.43 9.22 -38.81
N SER A 408 -18.75 9.07 -38.73
CA SER A 408 -19.57 8.34 -39.71
C SER A 408 -20.47 9.26 -40.52
N THR A 409 -21.22 10.14 -39.86
CA THR A 409 -22.31 10.95 -40.43
C THR A 409 -22.06 12.46 -40.37
N GLY A 410 -20.98 12.91 -39.74
CA GLY A 410 -20.70 14.34 -39.58
C GLY A 410 -20.52 15.03 -40.93
N ALA A 411 -21.01 16.26 -41.06
CA ALA A 411 -20.94 17.02 -42.31
C ALA A 411 -19.50 17.08 -42.88
N PHE A 412 -18.50 17.35 -42.05
CA PHE A 412 -17.10 17.39 -42.49
C PHE A 412 -16.53 16.01 -42.83
N THR A 413 -17.01 14.95 -42.17
CA THR A 413 -16.64 13.58 -42.52
C THR A 413 -17.19 13.21 -43.90
N VAL A 414 -18.45 13.56 -44.19
CA VAL A 414 -19.06 13.32 -45.51
C VAL A 414 -18.32 14.10 -46.59
N GLU A 415 -18.05 15.38 -46.35
CA GLU A 415 -17.30 16.24 -47.27
C GLU A 415 -15.88 15.69 -47.54
N LYS A 416 -15.17 15.24 -46.50
CA LYS A 416 -13.85 14.60 -46.64
C LYS A 416 -13.89 13.32 -47.49
N LYS A 417 -14.93 12.48 -47.32
CA LYS A 417 -15.11 11.27 -48.13
C LYS A 417 -15.36 11.61 -49.60
N MET A 418 -16.12 12.67 -49.88
CA MET A 418 -16.36 13.14 -51.24
C MET A 418 -15.06 13.58 -51.92
N TYR A 419 -14.26 14.45 -51.27
CA TYR A 419 -12.99 14.87 -51.84
C TYR A 419 -12.01 13.70 -52.02
N ALA A 420 -12.02 12.70 -51.13
CA ALA A 420 -11.20 11.51 -51.31
C ALA A 420 -11.60 10.69 -52.55
N ALA A 421 -12.90 10.59 -52.83
CA ALA A 421 -13.40 9.92 -54.04
C ALA A 421 -13.05 10.72 -55.30
N GLU A 422 -13.19 12.04 -55.27
CA GLU A 422 -12.83 12.93 -56.38
C GLU A 422 -11.33 12.87 -56.69
N MET A 423 -10.46 12.93 -55.67
CA MET A 423 -9.02 12.76 -55.85
C MET A 423 -8.67 11.41 -56.49
N LYS A 424 -9.38 10.34 -56.11
CA LYS A 424 -9.19 9.01 -56.70
C LYS A 424 -9.57 9.02 -58.19
N ASP A 425 -10.73 9.56 -58.54
CA ASP A 425 -11.19 9.65 -59.93
C ASP A 425 -10.23 10.48 -60.80
N ILE A 426 -9.79 11.65 -60.31
CA ILE A 426 -8.81 12.49 -60.99
C ILE A 426 -7.48 11.73 -61.19
N THR A 427 -7.03 10.96 -60.20
CA THR A 427 -5.80 10.15 -60.30
C THR A 427 -5.93 9.08 -61.40
N GLU A 428 -7.08 8.42 -61.49
CA GLU A 428 -7.36 7.44 -62.54
C GLU A 428 -7.43 8.11 -63.93
N GLN A 429 -8.01 9.30 -64.02
CA GLN A 429 -8.04 10.08 -65.27
C GLN A 429 -6.63 10.47 -65.73
N ILE A 430 -5.76 10.92 -64.81
CA ILE A 430 -4.36 11.27 -65.11
C ILE A 430 -3.63 10.05 -65.68
N ALA A 431 -3.74 8.89 -65.03
CA ALA A 431 -3.09 7.65 -65.49
C ALA A 431 -3.53 7.26 -66.90
N ASN A 432 -4.84 7.34 -67.20
CA ASN A 432 -5.36 7.04 -68.53
C ASN A 432 -4.85 8.01 -69.61
N ILE A 433 -4.71 9.30 -69.28
CA ILE A 433 -4.15 10.31 -70.19
C ILE A 433 -2.67 10.06 -70.42
N GLU A 434 -1.90 9.74 -69.38
CA GLU A 434 -0.48 9.40 -69.48
C GLU A 434 -0.26 8.18 -70.41
N ASP A 435 -1.05 7.12 -70.24
CA ASP A 435 -1.01 5.94 -71.10
C ASP A 435 -1.35 6.29 -72.57
N SER A 436 -2.38 7.13 -72.79
CA SER A 436 -2.73 7.59 -74.13
C SER A 436 -1.63 8.44 -74.77
N MET A 437 -0.93 9.25 -73.99
CA MET A 437 0.18 10.08 -74.46
C MET A 437 1.38 9.21 -74.87
N VAL A 438 1.71 8.18 -74.08
CA VAL A 438 2.75 7.20 -74.42
C VAL A 438 2.40 6.45 -75.72
N ALA A 439 1.16 6.00 -75.86
CA ALA A 439 0.70 5.34 -77.08
C ALA A 439 0.79 6.26 -78.31
N LYS A 440 0.42 7.54 -78.15
CA LYS A 440 0.52 8.55 -79.21
C LYS A 440 1.97 8.83 -79.59
N GLU A 441 2.88 8.92 -78.63
CA GLU A 441 4.31 9.06 -78.89
C GLU A 441 4.83 7.86 -79.69
N ALA A 442 4.50 6.62 -79.29
CA ALA A 442 4.90 5.42 -80.00
C ALA A 442 4.38 5.38 -81.46
N ALA A 443 3.12 5.80 -81.67
CA ALA A 443 2.52 5.89 -83.00
C ALA A 443 3.24 6.92 -83.88
N LEU A 444 3.53 8.11 -83.33
CA LEU A 444 4.30 9.15 -84.04
C LEU A 444 5.70 8.66 -84.38
N ARG A 445 6.42 8.01 -83.46
CA ARG A 445 7.74 7.43 -83.72
C ARG A 445 7.71 6.43 -84.88
N LYS A 446 6.69 5.57 -84.96
CA LYS A 446 6.51 4.62 -86.07
C LYS A 446 6.24 5.32 -87.41
N GLN A 447 5.43 6.39 -87.41
CA GLN A 447 5.19 7.18 -88.61
C GLN A 447 6.47 7.86 -89.10
N TYR A 448 7.26 8.46 -88.21
CA TYR A 448 8.55 9.06 -88.56
C TYR A 448 9.52 8.03 -89.15
N ALA A 449 9.63 6.84 -88.55
CA ALA A 449 10.49 5.77 -89.08
C ALA A 449 10.06 5.29 -90.49
N LEU A 450 8.75 5.20 -90.75
CA LEU A 450 8.22 4.89 -92.09
C LEU A 450 8.52 6.00 -93.10
N MET A 451 8.36 7.27 -92.69
CA MET A 451 8.71 8.41 -93.53
C MET A 451 10.21 8.43 -93.85
N GLU A 452 11.09 8.14 -92.90
CA GLU A 452 12.52 8.00 -93.16
C GLU A 452 12.82 6.89 -94.17
N SER A 453 12.14 5.74 -94.05
CA SER A 453 12.26 4.65 -95.02
C SER A 453 11.81 5.07 -96.42
N MET A 454 10.66 5.76 -96.54
CA MET A 454 10.17 6.28 -97.83
C MET A 454 11.12 7.32 -98.42
N VAL A 455 11.66 8.23 -97.61
CA VAL A 455 12.66 9.22 -98.07
C VAL A 455 13.93 8.51 -98.55
N SER A 456 14.37 7.46 -97.86
CA SER A 456 15.51 6.63 -98.30
C SER A 456 15.22 5.95 -99.65
N GLU A 457 14.03 5.38 -99.82
CA GLU A 457 13.59 4.80 -101.10
C GLU A 457 13.51 5.84 -102.22
N PHE A 458 12.93 7.01 -101.97
CA PHE A 458 12.88 8.10 -102.95
C PHE A 458 14.26 8.62 -103.32
N ASN A 459 15.18 8.72 -102.35
CA ASN A 459 16.57 9.07 -102.62
C ASN A 459 17.27 7.99 -103.45
N SER A 460 17.00 6.71 -103.19
CA SER A 460 17.49 5.59 -104.00
C SER A 460 16.95 5.65 -105.43
N LEU A 461 15.65 5.88 -105.59
CA LEU A 461 14.99 6.05 -106.89
C LEU A 461 15.52 7.27 -107.64
N GLY A 462 15.73 8.40 -106.95
CA GLY A 462 16.33 9.60 -107.51
C GLY A 462 17.76 9.37 -107.99
N LYS A 463 18.57 8.59 -107.25
CA LYS A 463 19.89 8.16 -107.70
C LYS A 463 19.81 7.26 -108.92
N GLN A 464 18.87 6.31 -108.97
CA GLN A 464 18.65 5.45 -110.13
C GLN A 464 18.23 6.26 -111.37
N LEU A 465 17.31 7.22 -111.21
CA LEU A 465 16.88 8.12 -112.27
C LEU A 465 18.02 9.03 -112.75
N THR A 466 18.85 9.55 -111.83
CA THR A 466 20.03 10.35 -112.18
C THR A 466 21.06 9.50 -112.95
N ALA A 467 21.29 8.25 -112.52
CA ALA A 467 22.15 7.32 -113.24
C ALA A 467 21.61 7.03 -114.66
N LEU A 468 20.29 6.84 -114.80
CA LEU A 468 19.63 6.67 -116.09
C LEU A 468 19.77 7.94 -116.96
N ALA A 469 19.51 9.13 -116.42
CA ALA A 469 19.64 10.39 -117.15
C ALA A 469 21.08 10.66 -117.61
N ASN A 470 22.08 10.35 -116.78
CA ASN A 470 23.50 10.46 -117.15
C ASN A 470 23.88 9.46 -118.24
N SER A 471 23.29 8.25 -118.23
CA SER A 471 23.49 7.29 -119.32
C SER A 471 22.93 7.79 -120.66
N THR A 472 21.85 8.58 -120.65
CA THR A 472 21.22 9.13 -121.86
C THR A 472 21.86 10.42 -122.40
N LYS A 473 22.67 11.15 -121.61
CA LYS A 473 23.43 12.33 -122.07
C LYS A 473 24.78 11.98 -122.70
N SER A 474 25.22 10.74 -122.58
CA SER A 474 26.51 10.25 -123.08
C SER A 474 26.40 9.52 -124.43
N THR A 475 25.29 9.71 -125.15
CA THR A 475 25.00 9.13 -126.47
C THR A 475 24.75 10.20 -127.51
#